data_AF-A0A6B3EK36-F1
#
_entry.id   AF-A0A6B3EK36-F1
#
_cell.length_a   1.000
_cell.length_b   1.000
_cell.length_c   1.000
_cell.angle_alpha   90.00
_cell.angle_beta   90.00
_cell.angle_gamma   90.00
#
_symmetry.space_group_name_H-M   'P 1'
#
loop_
_entity.id
_entity.type
_entity.pdbx_description
1 polymer ?
#
loop_
_entity_poly.entity_id
_entity_poly.type
_entity_poly.pdbx_seq_one_letter_code
_entity_poly.pdbx_strand_id
1 'polypeptide(L)' 'VTVAAKNSVLWNLNNDGVSEDDAKPGANFDGEGWSYSATALAAGGAAPGKTVTSGDFTFTLPDTGAGEPDNIEVAGGG' A
#
# COMPACT_ATOMS: atom_id res chain seq x y z
N VAL A 1 12.83 -1.45 -13.28
CA VAL A 1 13.26 -1.32 -11.87
C VAL A 1 13.39 0.15 -11.55
N THR A 2 12.43 0.68 -10.80
CA THR A 2 12.56 2.00 -10.18
C THR A 2 13.40 1.80 -8.92
N VAL A 3 14.60 2.37 -8.88
CA VAL A 3 15.41 2.35 -7.65
C VAL A 3 14.93 3.49 -6.77
N ALA A 4 14.34 3.17 -5.61
CA ALA A 4 13.91 4.18 -4.65
C ALA A 4 15.11 5.03 -4.21
N ALA A 5 14.94 6.37 -4.21
CA ALA A 5 15.98 7.26 -3.71
C ALA A 5 16.20 7.02 -2.21
N LYS A 6 17.46 6.95 -1.78
CA LYS A 6 17.81 6.83 -0.36
C LYS A 6 17.13 7.95 0.44
N ASN A 7 16.51 7.60 1.56
CA ASN A 7 15.70 8.47 2.43
C ASN A 7 14.33 8.93 1.86
N SER A 8 13.85 8.35 0.75
CA SER A 8 12.46 8.55 0.30
C SER A 8 11.47 7.66 1.07
N VAL A 9 10.17 7.98 1.02
CA VAL A 9 9.12 7.08 1.55
C VAL A 9 9.17 5.73 0.85
N LEU A 10 9.33 5.71 -0.48
CA LEU A 10 9.51 4.51 -1.31
C LEU A 10 10.65 3.61 -0.82
N TRP A 11 11.73 4.18 -0.26
CA TRP A 11 12.85 3.40 0.28
C TRP A 11 12.48 2.62 1.55
N ASN A 12 11.47 3.07 2.28
CA ASN A 12 11.09 2.52 3.58
C ASN A 12 9.85 1.61 3.52
N LEU A 13 9.19 1.49 2.36
CA LEU A 13 8.07 0.56 2.20
C LEU A 13 8.56 -0.87 2.50
N ASN A 14 7.91 -1.52 3.46
CA ASN A 14 8.36 -2.80 4.01
C ASN A 14 7.21 -3.79 4.22
N ASN A 15 5.98 -3.39 3.92
CA ASN A 15 4.80 -4.20 4.14
C ASN A 15 3.84 -4.14 2.95
N ASP A 16 3.27 -5.30 2.65
CA ASP A 16 2.30 -5.49 1.57
C ASP A 16 0.91 -5.27 2.18
N GLY A 17 0.23 -4.19 1.80
CA GLY A 17 -1.07 -3.83 2.36
C GLY A 17 -2.26 -4.16 1.46
N VAL A 18 -2.04 -4.22 0.16
CA VAL A 18 -3.07 -4.43 -0.86
C VAL A 18 -2.90 -5.78 -1.53
N SER A 19 -3.98 -6.56 -1.61
CA SER A 19 -4.04 -7.82 -2.36
C SER A 19 -4.89 -7.69 -3.62
N GLU A 20 -4.61 -8.58 -4.57
CA GLU A 20 -5.57 -8.90 -5.63
C GLU A 20 -6.83 -9.53 -5.03
N ASP A 21 -7.95 -9.37 -5.74
CA ASP A 21 -9.25 -9.93 -5.37
C ASP A 21 -9.39 -11.37 -5.83
N ASP A 22 -8.57 -12.25 -5.24
CA ASP A 22 -8.58 -13.68 -5.55
C ASP A 22 -8.82 -14.56 -4.32
N ALA A 23 -8.78 -15.88 -4.52
CA ALA A 23 -9.07 -16.85 -3.46
C ALA A 23 -7.95 -16.99 -2.41
N LYS A 24 -6.80 -16.33 -2.60
CA LYS A 24 -5.61 -16.43 -1.75
C LYS A 24 -4.89 -15.06 -1.68
N PRO A 25 -5.50 -14.06 -1.04
CA PRO A 25 -4.87 -12.74 -0.89
C PRO A 25 -3.48 -12.87 -0.24
N GLY A 26 -2.49 -12.20 -0.85
CA GLY A 26 -1.08 -12.33 -0.49
C GLY A 26 -0.56 -11.28 0.49
N ALA A 27 -1.32 -10.21 0.73
CA ALA A 27 -0.93 -9.06 1.55
C ALA A 27 -1.58 -9.09 2.95
N ASN A 28 -0.96 -8.38 3.90
CA ASN A 28 -1.37 -8.29 5.30
C ASN A 28 -1.05 -6.89 5.85
N PHE A 29 -2.06 -6.02 5.90
CA PHE A 29 -1.87 -4.59 6.16
C PHE A 29 -1.31 -4.27 7.55
N ASP A 30 -1.73 -5.01 8.58
CA ASP A 30 -1.39 -4.74 9.99
C ASP A 30 -0.84 -5.97 10.73
N GLY A 31 -0.55 -7.05 10.00
CA GLY A 31 -0.09 -8.30 10.58
C GLY A 31 -1.22 -9.22 11.06
N GLU A 32 -2.48 -8.78 11.15
CA GLU A 32 -3.60 -9.57 11.70
C GLU A 32 -4.31 -10.48 10.67
N GLY A 33 -3.85 -10.47 9.42
CA GLY A 33 -4.30 -11.38 8.36
C GLY A 33 -5.29 -10.78 7.37
N TRP A 34 -5.42 -9.46 7.35
CA TRP A 34 -6.32 -8.74 6.44
C TRP A 34 -5.54 -7.80 5.52
N SER A 35 -6.01 -7.63 4.29
CA SER A 35 -5.48 -6.65 3.34
C SER A 35 -6.60 -5.87 2.67
N TYR A 36 -6.24 -4.72 2.09
CA TYR A 36 -7.13 -3.98 1.22
C TYR A 36 -7.29 -4.68 -0.14
N SER A 37 -8.48 -4.55 -0.72
CA SER A 37 -8.80 -5.04 -2.07
C SER A 37 -8.33 -4.04 -3.13
N ALA A 38 -7.52 -4.50 -4.09
CA ALA A 38 -7.07 -3.69 -5.22
C ALA A 38 -8.25 -3.18 -6.07
N THR A 39 -9.24 -4.03 -6.33
CA THR A 39 -10.44 -3.66 -7.11
C THR A 39 -11.29 -2.64 -6.38
N ALA A 40 -11.51 -2.81 -5.07
CA ALA A 40 -12.30 -1.88 -4.28
C ALA A 40 -11.62 -0.51 -4.18
N LEU A 41 -10.30 -0.47 -3.98
CA LEU A 41 -9.52 0.77 -3.99
C LEU A 41 -9.60 1.47 -5.34
N ALA A 42 -9.41 0.74 -6.45
CA ALA A 42 -9.52 1.31 -7.79
C ALA A 42 -10.93 1.86 -8.07
N ALA A 43 -11.99 1.12 -7.69
CA ALA A 43 -13.37 1.57 -7.82
C ALA A 43 -13.66 2.83 -6.97
N GLY A 44 -12.99 2.99 -5.83
CA GLY A 44 -13.03 4.18 -4.99
C GLY A 44 -12.16 5.35 -5.48
N GLY A 45 -11.46 5.21 -6.62
CA GLY A 45 -10.56 6.23 -7.17
C GLY A 45 -9.15 6.24 -6.57
N ALA A 46 -8.81 5.23 -5.77
CA ALA A 46 -7.57 5.07 -5.03
C ALA A 46 -6.68 3.97 -5.63
N ALA A 47 -6.59 3.88 -6.96
CA ALA A 47 -5.67 2.95 -7.62
C ALA A 47 -4.19 3.32 -7.36
N PRO A 48 -3.23 2.40 -7.57
CA PRO A 48 -1.80 2.70 -7.45
C PRO A 48 -1.39 3.97 -8.21
N GLY A 49 -0.52 4.77 -7.59
CA GLY A 49 -0.05 6.05 -8.14
C GLY A 49 -1.10 7.17 -8.20
N LYS A 50 -2.35 6.94 -7.78
CA LYS A 50 -3.39 7.99 -7.78
C LYS A 50 -3.19 8.96 -6.62
N THR A 51 -3.57 10.21 -6.88
CA THR A 51 -3.72 11.21 -5.84
C THR A 51 -5.10 11.08 -5.22
N VAL A 52 -5.13 10.89 -3.91
CA VAL A 52 -6.33 10.71 -3.10
C VAL A 52 -6.44 11.90 -2.14
N THR A 53 -7.67 12.37 -1.95
CA THR A 53 -7.99 13.38 -0.93
C THR A 53 -8.88 12.76 0.12
N SER A 54 -8.45 12.84 1.38
CA SER A 54 -9.22 12.39 2.55
C SER A 54 -9.24 13.51 3.58
N GLY A 55 -10.42 14.12 3.78
CA GLY A 55 -10.53 15.38 4.51
C GLY A 55 -9.69 16.48 3.86
N ASP A 56 -8.86 17.16 4.64
CA ASP A 56 -7.96 18.22 4.17
C ASP A 56 -6.59 17.69 3.70
N PHE A 57 -6.39 16.37 3.70
CA PHE A 57 -5.14 15.75 3.29
C PHE A 57 -5.23 15.25 1.85
N THR A 58 -4.29 15.72 1.03
CA THR A 58 -4.07 15.20 -0.32
C THR A 58 -2.71 14.51 -0.37
N PHE A 59 -2.69 13.28 -0.83
CA PHE A 59 -1.48 12.48 -0.95
C PHE A 59 -1.55 11.57 -2.16
N THR A 60 -0.39 11.13 -2.64
CA THR A 60 -0.28 10.16 -3.73
C THR A 60 -0.04 8.78 -3.13
N LEU A 61 -0.87 7.81 -3.50
CA LEU A 61 -0.62 6.41 -3.16
C LEU A 61 0.65 5.90 -3.85
N PRO A 62 1.39 4.97 -3.24
CA PRO A 62 2.48 4.29 -3.91
C PRO A 62 2.05 3.69 -5.25
N ASP A 63 2.96 3.76 -6.22
CA ASP A 63 2.77 3.19 -7.55
C ASP A 63 3.38 1.78 -7.56
N THR A 64 2.79 0.89 -6.76
CA THR A 64 3.20 -0.50 -6.56
C THR A 64 2.03 -1.44 -6.87
N GLY A 65 2.35 -2.63 -7.36
CA GLY A 65 1.35 -3.66 -7.63
C GLY A 65 0.77 -4.25 -6.34
N ALA A 66 -0.36 -4.94 -6.45
CA ALA A 66 -0.90 -5.70 -5.33
C ALA A 66 0.05 -6.85 -4.96
N GLY A 67 0.23 -7.09 -3.66
CA GLY A 67 1.22 -8.03 -3.13
C GLY A 67 2.66 -7.53 -3.19
N GLU A 68 2.88 -6.24 -3.46
CA GLU A 68 4.17 -5.57 -3.31
C GLU A 68 4.15 -4.59 -2.14
N PRO A 69 5.32 -4.21 -1.56
CA PRO A 69 5.35 -3.30 -0.44
C PRO A 69 4.77 -1.94 -0.81
N ASP A 70 3.68 -1.56 -0.14
CA ASP A 70 2.90 -0.34 -0.41
C ASP A 70 2.70 0.53 0.83
N ASN A 71 3.13 0.06 2.00
CA ASN A 71 3.06 0.81 3.23
C ASN A 71 4.29 0.56 4.12
N ILE A 72 4.38 1.37 5.18
CA ILE A 72 5.40 1.25 6.20
C ILE A 72 4.71 0.74 7.46
N GLU A 73 4.88 -0.54 7.75
CA GLU A 73 4.50 -1.11 9.03
C GLU A 73 5.61 -0.88 10.04
N VAL A 74 5.27 -0.22 11.15
CA VAL A 74 6.17 -0.03 12.29
C VAL A 74 5.77 -1.02 13.38
N ALA A 75 6.51 -2.11 13.50
CA ALA A 75 6.39 -2.97 14.68
C ALA A 75 6.80 -2.15 15.91
N GLY A 76 5.85 -1.88 16.82
CA GLY A 76 6.12 -1.15 18.04
C GLY A 76 7.29 -1.77 18.82
N GLY A 77 8.20 -0.93 19.32
CA GLY A 77 9.23 -1.37 20.26
C GLY A 77 8.59 -1.73 21.60
N GLY A 78 8.86 -2.93 22.10
CA GLY A 78 8.51 -3.33 23.48
C GLY A 78 9.35 -2.62 24.54
#